data_AF-A0A0K0EJS7-F1
#
_entry.id   AF-A0A0K0EJS7-F1
#
_cell.length_a   1.000
_cell.length_b   1.000
_cell.length_c   1.000
_cell.angle_alpha   90.00
_cell.angle_beta   90.00
_cell.angle_gamma   90.00
#
_symmetry.space_group_name_H-M   'P 1'
#
loop_
_entity.id
_entity.type
_entity.pdbx_description
1 polymer ?
#
loop_
_entity_poly.entity_id
_entity_poly.type
_entity_poly.pdbx_seq_one_letter_code
_entity_poly.pdbx_strand_id
1 'polypeptide(L)'
;MLLHYSILSLFGFLSVVYGVSTNVTVEELINAVGAPKCMQKCVNSFIVDLHDALTNSSIKNATRVMCDKYDLFVDCARNDRYVCPYEMVYNFTFEGINSFCSKKDAPHSECLDKQFSFIAGACDKKCHLAHQIDDMFQRRTIKIMAKHSGNPQVFIDNLTEFCQSLSCFIPCFKRSLEYKCGEEGHHFLVHAARPFYSLVREIKNKPGVKPLIEKRIPKTCHFLFNKAVLDYYTTY
;
A
#
# COMPACT_ATOMS: atom_id res chain seq x y z
N MET A 1 -14.29 -8.88 0.42
CA MET A 1 -13.17 -8.97 1.37
C MET A 1 -11.85 -8.57 0.73
N LEU A 2 -11.39 -9.28 -0.30
CA LEU A 2 -10.14 -9.01 -1.06
C LEU A 2 -9.78 -7.52 -1.22
N LEU A 3 -10.78 -6.76 -1.66
CA LEU A 3 -10.66 -5.35 -1.97
C LEU A 3 -10.37 -4.42 -0.77
N HIS A 4 -10.92 -4.75 0.40
CA HIS A 4 -10.76 -3.94 1.60
C HIS A 4 -9.28 -3.84 2.04
N TYR A 5 -8.46 -4.82 1.64
CA TYR A 5 -7.11 -4.96 2.12
C TYR A 5 -6.04 -4.53 1.11
N SER A 6 -6.35 -4.49 -0.19
CA SER A 6 -5.47 -3.81 -1.17
C SER A 6 -5.24 -2.33 -0.84
N ILE A 7 -6.16 -1.73 -0.08
CA ILE A 7 -6.02 -0.37 0.43
C ILE A 7 -4.98 -0.28 1.56
N LEU A 8 -4.81 -1.32 2.38
CA LEU A 8 -3.71 -1.38 3.36
C LEU A 8 -2.35 -1.47 2.66
N SER A 9 -2.25 -2.14 1.51
CA SER A 9 -1.03 -2.07 0.69
C SER A 9 -0.72 -0.65 0.25
N LEU A 10 -1.77 0.10 -0.09
CA LEU A 10 -1.68 1.45 -0.61
C LEU A 10 -1.30 2.43 0.50
N PHE A 11 -2.01 2.38 1.63
CA PHE A 11 -1.64 3.18 2.79
C PHE A 11 -0.30 2.79 3.36
N GLY A 12 -0.01 1.48 3.45
CA GLY A 12 1.31 0.96 3.79
C GLY A 12 2.34 1.58 2.88
N PHE A 13 2.24 1.39 1.56
CA PHE A 13 3.16 1.99 0.59
C PHE A 13 3.23 3.52 0.69
N LEU A 14 2.16 4.23 1.05
CA LEU A 14 2.18 5.68 1.19
C LEU A 14 2.82 6.15 2.48
N SER A 15 2.47 5.59 3.64
CA SER A 15 3.19 5.86 4.89
C SER A 15 4.65 5.40 4.81
N VAL A 16 4.95 4.41 3.97
CA VAL A 16 6.28 3.89 3.61
C VAL A 16 7.04 4.84 2.68
N VAL A 17 6.38 5.41 1.67
CA VAL A 17 6.98 6.37 0.73
C VAL A 17 7.25 7.71 1.41
N TYR A 18 6.54 7.97 2.50
CA TYR A 18 6.63 9.20 3.24
C TYR A 18 7.40 9.05 4.55
N GLY A 19 8.59 9.66 4.59
CA GLY A 19 9.05 10.35 5.80
C GLY A 19 8.18 11.58 6.16
N VAL A 20 7.14 11.88 5.37
CA VAL A 20 6.12 12.87 5.70
C VAL A 20 5.25 12.27 6.79
N SER A 21 5.47 12.73 8.03
CA SER A 21 4.67 12.34 9.18
C SER A 21 3.20 12.66 8.93
N THR A 22 2.40 11.66 8.56
CA THR A 22 0.96 11.77 8.74
C THR A 22 0.68 11.75 10.24
N ASN A 23 -0.34 12.45 10.70
CA ASN A 23 -0.76 12.38 12.10
C ASN A 23 -1.54 11.09 12.44
N VAL A 24 -1.43 10.08 11.58
CA VAL A 24 -2.18 8.83 11.62
C VAL A 24 -1.25 7.71 12.05
N THR A 25 -1.58 7.07 13.16
CA THR A 25 -0.85 5.90 13.64
C THR A 25 -1.22 4.65 12.85
N VAL A 26 -0.32 3.65 12.86
CA VAL A 26 -0.57 2.33 12.28
C VAL A 26 -1.83 1.68 12.87
N GLU A 27 -2.04 1.80 14.19
CA GLU A 27 -3.21 1.27 14.86
C GLU A 27 -4.50 1.95 14.39
N GLU A 28 -4.51 3.28 14.29
CA GLU A 28 -5.66 4.03 13.78
C GLU A 28 -6.01 3.62 12.35
N LEU A 29 -5.01 3.44 11.48
CA LEU A 29 -5.21 2.99 10.11
C LEU A 29 -5.83 1.59 10.07
N ILE A 30 -5.24 0.62 10.78
CA ILE A 30 -5.68 -0.77 10.77
C ILE A 30 -7.09 -0.90 11.36
N ASN A 31 -7.37 -0.16 12.43
CA ASN A 31 -8.72 -0.09 13.01
C ASN A 31 -9.69 0.57 12.03
N ALA A 32 -9.33 1.69 11.40
CA ALA A 32 -10.21 2.42 10.49
C ALA A 32 -10.61 1.59 9.26
N VAL A 33 -9.67 0.83 8.69
CA VAL A 33 -9.94 -0.11 7.59
C VAL A 33 -10.88 -1.25 8.02
N GLY A 34 -11.02 -1.49 9.33
CA GLY A 34 -11.85 -2.57 9.87
C GLY A 34 -11.20 -3.93 9.77
N ALA A 35 -9.86 -4.00 9.87
CA ALA A 35 -9.17 -5.27 9.95
C ALA A 35 -9.57 -6.01 11.23
N PRO A 36 -9.99 -7.29 11.15
CA PRO A 36 -10.41 -8.05 12.32
C PRO A 36 -9.25 -8.26 13.29
N LYS A 37 -9.54 -8.36 14.59
CA LYS A 37 -8.52 -8.48 15.65
C LYS A 37 -7.53 -9.62 15.43
N CYS A 38 -7.98 -10.74 14.84
CA CYS A 38 -7.09 -11.85 14.51
C CYS A 38 -6.00 -11.44 13.50
N MET A 39 -6.32 -10.56 12.55
CA MET A 39 -5.33 -10.06 11.58
C MET A 39 -4.39 -9.04 12.19
N GLN A 40 -4.93 -8.17 13.05
CA GLN A 40 -4.14 -7.13 13.72
C GLN A 40 -2.95 -7.71 14.48
N LYS A 41 -3.09 -8.91 15.06
CA LYS A 41 -2.01 -9.61 15.77
C LYS A 41 -0.72 -9.73 14.95
N CYS A 42 -0.81 -10.18 13.69
CA CYS A 42 0.37 -10.32 12.83
C CYS A 42 0.70 -9.01 12.09
N VAL A 43 -0.32 -8.25 11.67
CA VAL A 43 -0.12 -7.07 10.83
C VAL A 43 0.43 -5.88 11.63
N ASN A 44 0.01 -5.64 12.87
CA ASN A 44 0.40 -4.45 13.62
C ASN A 44 1.93 -4.40 13.84
N SER A 45 2.53 -5.50 14.31
CA SER A 45 3.99 -5.57 14.51
C SER A 45 4.72 -5.31 13.19
N PHE A 46 4.26 -5.95 12.11
CA PHE A 46 4.89 -5.81 10.81
C PHE A 46 4.83 -4.38 10.26
N ILE A 47 3.68 -3.72 10.32
CA ILE A 47 3.51 -2.37 9.78
C ILE A 47 4.25 -1.33 10.64
N VAL A 48 4.28 -1.48 11.96
CA VAL A 48 5.06 -0.60 12.85
C VAL A 48 6.56 -0.72 12.53
N ASP A 49 7.08 -1.94 12.49
CA ASP A 49 8.49 -2.17 12.17
C ASP A 49 8.85 -1.64 10.76
N LEU A 50 7.94 -1.81 9.80
CA LEU A 50 8.10 -1.30 8.45
C LEU A 50 8.16 0.23 8.40
N HIS A 51 7.22 0.89 9.08
CA HIS A 51 7.18 2.35 9.19
C HIS A 51 8.49 2.89 9.78
N ASP A 52 8.98 2.29 10.87
CA ASP A 52 10.21 2.73 11.54
C ASP A 52 11.46 2.50 10.66
N ALA A 53 11.49 1.38 9.94
CA ALA A 53 12.59 1.07 9.02
C ALA A 53 12.72 2.10 7.90
N LEU A 54 11.61 2.56 7.35
CA LEU A 54 11.60 3.46 6.18
C LEU A 54 11.75 4.93 6.54
N THR A 55 11.28 5.33 7.72
CA THR A 55 11.43 6.71 8.20
C THR A 55 12.84 7.02 8.69
N ASN A 56 13.56 6.02 9.21
CA ASN A 56 14.86 6.22 9.88
C ASN A 56 16.07 5.56 9.17
N SER A 57 15.88 4.99 7.97
CA SER A 57 16.96 4.28 7.28
C SER A 57 17.04 4.60 5.79
N SER A 58 18.18 4.28 5.17
CA SER A 58 18.25 4.20 3.70
C SER A 58 17.32 3.12 3.15
N ILE A 59 16.87 3.20 1.89
CA ILE A 59 16.03 2.18 1.22
C ILE A 59 16.68 0.81 1.31
N LYS A 60 18.01 0.72 1.17
CA LYS A 60 18.74 -0.55 1.36
C LYS A 60 18.51 -1.15 2.75
N ASN A 61 18.74 -0.38 3.82
CA ASN A 61 18.57 -0.90 5.18
C ASN A 61 17.08 -1.12 5.50
N ALA A 62 16.22 -0.21 5.04
CA ALA A 62 14.78 -0.32 5.20
C ALA A 62 14.23 -1.59 4.55
N THR A 63 14.72 -1.95 3.36
CA THR A 63 14.28 -3.18 2.70
C THR A 63 14.78 -4.42 3.43
N ARG A 64 16.03 -4.44 3.90
CA ARG A 64 16.53 -5.56 4.71
C ARG A 64 15.62 -5.78 5.93
N VAL A 65 15.37 -4.73 6.71
CA VAL A 65 14.48 -4.81 7.87
C VAL A 65 13.07 -5.21 7.47
N MET A 66 12.52 -4.61 6.41
CA MET A 66 11.20 -4.99 5.88
C MET A 66 11.12 -6.48 5.57
N CYS A 67 12.15 -7.07 4.96
CA CYS A 67 12.14 -8.48 4.58
C CYS A 67 12.29 -9.41 5.79
N ASP A 68 13.18 -9.09 6.73
CA ASP A 68 13.30 -9.86 7.99
C ASP A 68 11.95 -9.86 8.75
N LYS A 69 11.26 -8.72 8.76
CA LYS A 69 9.96 -8.55 9.42
C LYS A 69 8.81 -9.19 8.64
N TYR A 70 8.91 -9.23 7.31
CA TYR A 70 7.93 -9.90 6.46
C TYR A 70 7.97 -11.41 6.68
N ASP A 71 9.14 -12.01 6.86
CA ASP A 71 9.26 -13.44 7.16
C ASP A 71 8.58 -13.79 8.49
N LEU A 72 8.80 -12.99 9.55
CA LEU A 72 8.10 -13.13 10.83
C LEU A 72 6.58 -12.98 10.69
N PHE A 73 6.14 -12.05 9.85
CA PHE A 73 4.72 -11.87 9.53
C PHE A 73 4.13 -13.11 8.85
N VAL A 74 4.83 -13.67 7.85
CA VAL A 74 4.40 -14.88 7.13
C VAL A 74 4.30 -16.06 8.10
N ASP A 75 5.29 -16.23 8.98
CA ASP A 75 5.26 -17.27 10.01
C ASP A 75 4.10 -17.09 11.00
N CYS A 76 3.86 -15.86 11.46
CA CYS A 76 2.69 -15.54 12.29
C CYS A 76 1.37 -15.89 11.59
N ALA A 77 1.20 -15.44 10.34
CA ALA A 77 0.00 -15.69 9.55
C ALA A 77 -0.23 -17.17 9.27
N ARG A 78 0.84 -17.94 9.01
CA ARG A 78 0.78 -19.39 8.79
C ARG A 78 0.40 -20.14 10.07
N ASN A 79 1.01 -19.78 11.20
CA ASN A 79 0.74 -20.44 12.49
C ASN A 79 -0.70 -20.18 12.96
N ASP A 80 -1.22 -18.98 12.71
CA ASP A 80 -2.58 -18.59 13.09
C ASP A 80 -3.64 -18.93 12.02
N ARG A 81 -3.30 -19.60 10.91
CA ARG A 81 -4.20 -19.81 9.75
C ARG A 81 -5.57 -20.41 10.10
N TYR A 82 -5.63 -21.24 11.14
CA TYR A 82 -6.87 -21.87 11.61
C TYR A 82 -7.75 -20.92 12.42
N VAL A 83 -7.14 -19.95 13.11
CA VAL A 83 -7.83 -18.94 13.92
C VAL A 83 -8.16 -17.71 13.07
N CYS A 84 -7.34 -17.42 12.05
CA CYS A 84 -7.46 -16.26 11.18
C CYS A 84 -7.29 -16.68 9.71
N PRO A 85 -8.34 -17.19 9.04
CA PRO A 85 -8.28 -17.72 7.68
C PRO A 85 -8.27 -16.61 6.60
N TYR A 86 -7.40 -15.61 6.77
CA TYR A 86 -7.24 -14.45 5.89
C TYR A 86 -5.95 -14.54 5.05
N GLU A 87 -5.37 -15.73 4.88
CA GLU A 87 -4.14 -15.96 4.11
C GLU A 87 -4.21 -15.34 2.70
N MET A 88 -5.32 -15.56 2.00
CA MET A 88 -5.56 -14.97 0.68
C MET A 88 -5.45 -13.44 0.71
N VAL A 89 -6.01 -12.81 1.75
CA VAL A 89 -5.97 -11.36 1.93
C VAL A 89 -4.53 -10.88 2.15
N TYR A 90 -3.76 -11.58 3.00
CA TYR A 90 -2.34 -11.27 3.21
C TYR A 90 -1.53 -11.36 1.93
N ASN A 91 -1.74 -12.43 1.15
CA ASN A 91 -1.04 -12.64 -0.11
C ASN A 91 -1.24 -11.47 -1.07
N PHE A 92 -2.47 -10.98 -1.25
CA PHE A 92 -2.71 -9.80 -2.10
C PHE A 92 -2.12 -8.52 -1.50
N THR A 93 -2.29 -8.35 -0.18
CA THR A 93 -1.92 -7.11 0.49
C THR A 93 -0.40 -6.90 0.47
N PHE A 94 0.34 -7.97 0.69
CA PHE A 94 1.80 -7.90 0.85
C PHE A 94 2.55 -8.49 -0.34
N GLU A 95 1.90 -8.73 -1.48
CA GLU A 95 2.58 -9.30 -2.65
C GLU A 95 3.73 -8.45 -3.17
N GLY A 96 3.60 -7.12 -3.08
CA GLY A 96 4.68 -6.20 -3.42
C GLY A 96 5.91 -6.46 -2.57
N ILE A 97 5.72 -6.57 -1.26
CA ILE A 97 6.78 -6.85 -0.28
C ILE A 97 7.35 -8.25 -0.50
N ASN A 98 6.49 -9.26 -0.61
CA ASN A 98 6.89 -10.62 -0.95
C ASN A 98 7.78 -10.63 -2.19
N SER A 99 7.43 -9.81 -3.19
CA SER A 99 8.22 -9.73 -4.41
C SER A 99 9.53 -8.97 -4.26
N PHE A 100 9.59 -7.95 -3.41
CA PHE A 100 10.85 -7.32 -3.05
C PHE A 100 11.76 -8.34 -2.36
N CYS A 101 11.23 -9.08 -1.40
CA CYS A 101 12.03 -9.97 -0.54
C CYS A 101 12.41 -11.30 -1.17
N SER A 102 11.59 -11.83 -2.10
CA SER A 102 11.87 -13.12 -2.76
C SER A 102 12.92 -13.06 -3.86
N LYS A 103 13.28 -11.86 -4.34
CA LYS A 103 14.32 -11.70 -5.37
C LYS A 103 15.66 -11.33 -4.73
N LYS A 104 16.74 -11.99 -5.19
CA LYS A 104 18.11 -11.60 -4.84
C LYS A 104 18.45 -10.15 -5.26
N ASP A 105 17.75 -9.66 -6.27
CA ASP A 105 17.95 -8.34 -6.88
C ASP A 105 16.85 -7.34 -6.51
N ALA A 106 16.36 -7.37 -5.26
CA ALA A 106 15.57 -6.26 -4.75
C ALA A 106 16.29 -4.95 -5.10
N PRO A 107 15.66 -3.99 -5.81
CA PRO A 107 16.37 -2.84 -6.34
C PRO A 107 16.88 -2.00 -5.16
N HIS A 108 18.16 -2.16 -4.87
CA HIS A 108 18.88 -1.48 -3.80
C HIS A 108 20.04 -0.78 -4.44
N SER A 109 19.78 0.45 -4.84
CA SER A 109 20.78 1.29 -5.43
C SER A 109 20.98 2.55 -4.61
N GLU A 110 22.20 3.07 -4.72
CA GLU A 110 22.55 4.38 -4.20
C GLU A 110 21.67 5.47 -4.80
N CYS A 111 21.15 5.28 -6.02
CA CYS A 111 20.20 6.22 -6.63
C CYS A 111 18.88 6.26 -5.85
N LEU A 112 18.26 5.10 -5.61
CA LEU A 112 17.01 5.03 -4.85
C LEU A 112 17.19 5.62 -3.45
N ASP A 113 18.26 5.25 -2.74
CA ASP A 113 18.58 5.81 -1.42
C ASP A 113 18.65 7.36 -1.42
N LYS A 114 19.21 7.97 -2.48
CA LYS A 114 19.38 9.42 -2.58
C LYS A 114 18.14 10.15 -3.10
N GLN A 115 17.41 9.55 -4.04
CA GLN A 115 16.39 10.24 -4.82
C GLN A 115 14.98 9.98 -4.31
N PHE A 116 14.73 8.86 -3.63
CA PHE A 116 13.39 8.42 -3.30
C PHE A 116 12.61 9.45 -2.48
N SER A 117 13.12 9.87 -1.31
CA SER A 117 12.43 10.83 -0.45
C SER A 117 12.24 12.20 -1.10
N PHE A 118 13.23 12.64 -1.90
CA PHE A 118 13.14 13.89 -2.66
C PHE A 118 12.02 13.84 -3.71
N ILE A 119 11.95 12.76 -4.49
CA ILE A 119 10.93 12.55 -5.52
C ILE A 119 9.54 12.40 -4.88
N ALA A 120 9.43 11.63 -3.80
CA ALA A 120 8.20 11.47 -3.04
C ALA A 120 7.66 12.82 -2.57
N GLY A 121 8.50 13.63 -1.89
CA GLY A 121 8.10 14.95 -1.41
C GLY A 121 7.73 15.92 -2.54
N ALA A 122 8.44 15.89 -3.66
CA ALA A 122 8.12 16.73 -4.82
C ALA A 122 6.76 16.34 -5.45
N CYS A 123 6.47 15.05 -5.56
CA CYS A 123 5.19 14.58 -6.07
C CYS A 123 4.04 14.80 -5.09
N ASP A 124 4.28 14.69 -3.78
CA ASP A 124 3.28 15.01 -2.77
C ASP A 124 2.92 16.48 -2.77
N LYS A 125 3.91 17.37 -2.81
CA LYS A 125 3.66 18.81 -2.86
C LYS A 125 2.75 19.19 -4.05
N LYS A 126 2.82 18.42 -5.13
CA LYS A 126 2.00 18.62 -6.33
C LYS A 126 0.61 17.96 -6.23
N CYS A 127 0.51 16.79 -5.58
CA CYS A 127 -0.69 15.96 -5.60
C CYS A 127 -1.46 15.93 -4.26
N HIS A 128 -0.90 16.53 -3.21
CA HIS A 128 -1.44 16.66 -1.85
C HIS A 128 -1.87 15.34 -1.23
N LEU A 129 -1.11 14.27 -1.45
CA LEU A 129 -1.53 12.94 -1.06
C LEU A 129 -1.48 12.73 0.45
N ALA A 130 -0.39 13.15 1.11
CA ALA A 130 -0.27 13.09 2.57
C ALA A 130 -1.37 13.95 3.24
N HIS A 131 -1.63 15.14 2.71
CA HIS A 131 -2.71 16.00 3.18
C HIS A 131 -4.08 15.32 3.06
N GLN A 132 -4.36 14.60 1.96
CA GLN A 132 -5.61 13.86 1.81
C GLN A 132 -5.73 12.69 2.78
N ILE A 133 -4.62 12.06 3.17
CA ILE A 133 -4.61 11.06 4.25
C ILE A 133 -5.02 11.74 5.57
N ASP A 134 -4.33 12.81 5.96
CA ASP A 134 -4.63 13.52 7.20
C ASP A 134 -6.08 14.02 7.21
N ASP A 135 -6.55 14.67 6.15
CA ASP A 135 -7.94 15.14 6.01
C ASP A 135 -8.96 14.03 6.18
N MET A 136 -8.72 12.87 5.56
CA MET A 136 -9.60 11.72 5.68
C MET A 136 -9.70 11.25 7.13
N PHE A 137 -8.57 11.17 7.84
CA PHE A 137 -8.53 10.83 9.26
C PHE A 137 -9.00 11.97 10.18
N GLN A 138 -9.11 13.21 9.68
CA GLN A 138 -9.78 14.29 10.40
C GLN A 138 -11.32 14.17 10.38
N ARG A 139 -11.90 13.43 9.42
CA ARG A 139 -13.35 13.22 9.32
C ARG A 139 -13.89 12.45 10.53
N ARG A 140 -14.99 12.95 11.10
CA ARG A 140 -15.61 12.37 12.31
C ARG A 140 -15.85 10.87 12.21
N THR A 141 -16.36 10.40 11.08
CA THR A 141 -16.64 8.98 10.84
C THR A 141 -15.37 8.14 10.93
N ILE A 142 -14.28 8.55 10.26
CA ILE A 142 -13.02 7.83 10.25
C ILE A 142 -12.34 7.87 11.62
N LYS A 143 -12.37 9.01 12.33
CA LYS A 143 -11.89 9.10 13.72
C LYS A 143 -12.56 8.10 14.65
N ILE A 144 -13.88 7.93 14.53
CA ILE A 144 -14.62 6.97 15.35
C ILE A 144 -14.19 5.54 15.00
N MET A 145 -14.05 5.24 13.71
CA MET A 145 -13.61 3.93 13.23
C MET A 145 -12.19 3.57 13.67
N ALA A 146 -11.28 4.54 13.63
CA ALA A 146 -9.91 4.40 14.10
C ALA A 146 -9.82 4.04 15.60
N LYS A 147 -10.79 4.47 16.41
CA LYS A 147 -10.83 4.21 17.86
C LYS A 147 -11.58 2.94 18.26
N HIS A 148 -12.68 2.60 17.59
CA HIS A 148 -13.65 1.62 18.09
C HIS A 148 -13.83 0.37 17.22
N SER A 149 -13.04 0.21 16.17
CA SER A 149 -13.23 -0.74 15.04
C SER A 149 -13.98 -0.12 13.89
N GLY A 150 -13.37 -0.19 12.71
CA GLY A 150 -13.90 0.36 11.48
C GLY A 150 -14.84 -0.55 10.73
N ASN A 151 -15.47 0.03 9.72
CA ASN A 151 -16.22 -0.70 8.72
C ASN A 151 -15.49 -0.53 7.38
N PRO A 152 -14.98 -1.62 6.78
CA PRO A 152 -14.22 -1.53 5.55
C PRO A 152 -14.95 -0.84 4.38
N GLN A 153 -16.28 -0.99 4.29
CA GLN A 153 -17.06 -0.33 3.24
C GLN A 153 -17.12 1.18 3.47
N VAL A 154 -17.36 1.61 4.70
CA VAL A 154 -17.41 3.04 5.03
C VAL A 154 -16.04 3.69 4.86
N PHE A 155 -14.96 2.96 5.18
CA PHE A 155 -13.61 3.40 4.88
C PHE A 155 -13.42 3.63 3.38
N ILE A 156 -13.83 2.66 2.55
CA ILE A 156 -13.78 2.77 1.08
C ILE A 156 -14.58 3.96 0.56
N ASP A 157 -15.77 4.21 1.10
CA ASP A 157 -16.63 5.32 0.69
C ASP A 157 -15.97 6.68 0.93
N ASN A 158 -14.98 6.75 1.84
CA ASN A 158 -14.21 7.95 2.15
C ASN A 158 -12.92 8.11 1.33
N LEU A 159 -12.62 7.21 0.38
CA LEU A 159 -11.40 7.26 -0.42
C LEU A 159 -11.48 8.15 -1.67
N THR A 160 -12.60 8.83 -1.92
CA THR A 160 -12.81 9.55 -3.19
C THR A 160 -11.69 10.55 -3.48
N GLU A 161 -11.41 11.46 -2.55
CA GLU A 161 -10.41 12.51 -2.69
C GLU A 161 -8.98 11.94 -2.60
N PHE A 162 -8.76 10.97 -1.71
CA PHE A 162 -7.51 10.24 -1.62
C PHE A 162 -7.13 9.59 -2.97
N CYS A 163 -8.07 8.93 -3.64
CA CYS A 163 -7.83 8.31 -4.92
C CYS A 163 -7.61 9.32 -6.05
N GLN A 164 -8.21 10.52 -5.98
CA GLN A 164 -7.88 11.60 -6.90
C GLN A 164 -6.42 12.05 -6.73
N SER A 165 -5.99 12.32 -5.51
CA SER A 165 -4.59 12.64 -5.20
C SER A 165 -3.64 11.52 -5.61
N LEU A 166 -4.02 10.27 -5.39
CA LEU A 166 -3.22 9.12 -5.78
C LEU A 166 -3.08 8.99 -7.30
N SER A 167 -4.15 9.25 -8.06
CA SER A 167 -4.14 9.23 -9.53
C SER A 167 -3.21 10.30 -10.13
N CYS A 168 -2.95 11.38 -9.39
CA CYS A 168 -1.90 12.36 -9.69
C CYS A 168 -0.52 11.87 -9.26
N PHE A 169 -0.41 11.33 -8.05
CA PHE A 169 0.85 10.98 -7.42
C PHE A 169 1.59 9.88 -8.16
N ILE A 170 0.92 8.76 -8.45
CA ILE A 170 1.53 7.59 -9.10
C ILE A 170 2.25 7.97 -10.41
N PRO A 171 1.62 8.64 -11.39
CA PRO A 171 2.31 9.01 -12.62
C PRO A 171 3.42 10.06 -12.40
N CYS A 172 3.29 10.95 -11.41
CA CYS A 172 4.37 11.86 -11.04
C CYS A 172 5.59 11.08 -10.51
N PHE A 173 5.33 10.16 -9.59
CA PHE A 173 6.33 9.38 -8.89
C PHE A 173 7.06 8.47 -9.87
N LYS A 174 6.32 7.77 -10.74
CA LYS A 174 6.88 6.98 -11.85
C LYS A 174 7.85 7.79 -12.70
N ARG A 175 7.37 8.86 -13.33
CA ARG A 175 8.15 9.64 -14.30
C ARG A 175 9.41 10.19 -13.66
N SER A 176 9.31 10.68 -12.43
CA SER A 176 10.43 11.25 -11.70
C SER A 176 11.45 10.17 -11.30
N LEU A 177 10.98 9.00 -10.86
CA LEU A 177 11.86 7.90 -10.45
C LEU A 177 12.57 7.25 -11.64
N GLU A 178 11.87 7.02 -12.75
CA GLU A 178 12.48 6.55 -14.01
C GLU A 178 13.47 7.58 -14.58
N TYR A 179 13.12 8.88 -14.52
CA TYR A 179 14.02 9.93 -15.00
C TYR A 179 15.32 10.02 -14.17
N LYS A 180 15.22 9.81 -12.85
CA LYS A 180 16.36 9.95 -11.93
C LYS A 180 17.18 8.68 -11.75
N CYS A 181 16.52 7.52 -11.75
CA CYS A 181 17.14 6.22 -11.44
C CYS A 181 16.99 5.19 -12.57
N GLY A 182 16.46 5.57 -13.73
CA GLY A 182 16.38 4.69 -14.90
C GLY A 182 15.64 3.38 -14.62
N GLU A 183 16.27 2.28 -15.03
CA GLU A 183 15.74 0.91 -14.89
C GLU A 183 15.54 0.51 -13.42
N GLU A 184 16.39 0.96 -12.50
CA GLU A 184 16.25 0.65 -11.07
C GLU A 184 14.98 1.27 -10.49
N GLY A 185 14.69 2.51 -10.88
CA GLY A 185 13.44 3.19 -10.56
C GLY A 185 12.22 2.46 -11.12
N HIS A 186 12.32 1.99 -12.37
CA HIS A 186 11.28 1.19 -13.00
C HIS A 186 11.03 -0.13 -12.25
N HIS A 187 12.09 -0.88 -11.94
CA HIS A 187 12.00 -2.14 -11.19
C HIS A 187 11.36 -1.94 -9.82
N PHE A 188 11.73 -0.89 -9.09
CA PHE A 188 11.09 -0.55 -7.83
C PHE A 188 9.58 -0.36 -7.97
N LEU A 189 9.14 0.38 -9.01
CA LEU A 189 7.73 0.63 -9.26
C LEU A 189 6.97 -0.66 -9.61
N VAL A 190 7.57 -1.52 -10.43
CA VAL A 190 6.99 -2.84 -10.79
C VAL A 190 6.66 -3.64 -9.53
N HIS A 191 7.57 -3.67 -8.55
CA HIS A 191 7.34 -4.34 -7.28
C HIS A 191 6.25 -3.65 -6.45
N ALA A 192 6.29 -2.31 -6.35
CA ALA A 192 5.29 -1.52 -5.63
C ALA A 192 3.86 -1.71 -6.16
N ALA A 193 3.69 -1.85 -7.48
CA ALA A 193 2.39 -1.99 -8.12
C ALA A 193 1.82 -3.42 -8.11
N ARG A 194 2.59 -4.43 -7.70
CA ARG A 194 2.15 -5.85 -7.73
C ARG A 194 0.83 -6.13 -7.02
N PRO A 195 0.53 -5.58 -5.83
CA PRO A 195 -0.77 -5.78 -5.18
C PRO A 195 -1.96 -5.47 -6.10
N PHE A 196 -1.85 -4.43 -6.95
CA PHE A 196 -2.89 -4.05 -7.90
C PHE A 196 -2.98 -5.04 -9.06
N TYR A 197 -1.84 -5.46 -9.62
CA TYR A 197 -1.83 -6.47 -10.68
C TYR A 197 -2.46 -7.79 -10.26
N SER A 198 -2.23 -8.21 -9.02
CA SER A 198 -2.80 -9.46 -8.53
C SER A 198 -4.28 -9.35 -8.22
N LEU A 199 -4.74 -8.19 -7.76
CA LEU A 199 -6.17 -7.91 -7.70
C LEU A 199 -6.80 -7.93 -9.11
N VAL A 200 -6.16 -7.30 -10.11
CA VAL A 200 -6.61 -7.35 -11.51
C VAL A 200 -6.67 -8.78 -12.03
N ARG A 201 -5.68 -9.61 -11.70
CA ARG A 201 -5.63 -11.03 -12.06
C ARG A 201 -6.80 -11.79 -11.45
N GLU A 202 -7.12 -11.53 -10.18
CA GLU A 202 -8.29 -12.15 -9.55
C GLU A 202 -9.62 -11.69 -10.16
N ILE A 203 -9.76 -10.40 -10.46
CA ILE A 203 -10.93 -9.87 -11.15
C ILE A 203 -11.11 -10.56 -12.51
N LYS A 204 -10.01 -10.79 -13.23
CA LYS A 204 -10.02 -11.51 -14.51
C LYS A 204 -10.42 -12.98 -14.33
N ASN A 205 -9.92 -13.65 -13.29
CA ASN A 205 -10.24 -15.05 -13.00
C ASN A 205 -11.67 -15.24 -12.48
N LYS A 206 -12.28 -14.19 -11.92
CA LYS A 206 -13.65 -14.20 -11.40
C LYS A 206 -14.43 -13.01 -11.97
N PRO A 207 -14.85 -13.04 -13.26
CA PRO A 207 -15.45 -11.88 -13.92
C PRO A 207 -16.68 -11.30 -13.19
N GLY A 208 -17.48 -12.14 -12.52
CA GLY A 208 -18.62 -11.71 -11.72
C GLY A 208 -18.28 -10.83 -10.52
N VAL A 209 -17.02 -10.80 -10.09
CA VAL A 209 -16.53 -9.96 -8.99
C VAL A 209 -16.29 -8.51 -9.45
N LYS A 210 -16.00 -8.29 -10.74
CA LYS A 210 -15.75 -6.94 -11.28
C LYS A 210 -16.88 -5.94 -11.00
N PRO A 211 -18.15 -6.20 -11.38
CA PRO A 211 -19.24 -5.25 -11.10
C PRO A 211 -19.49 -5.06 -9.60
N LEU A 212 -19.21 -6.08 -8.77
CA LEU A 212 -19.33 -5.96 -7.32
C LEU A 212 -18.26 -5.04 -6.73
N ILE A 213 -17.05 -5.09 -7.27
CA ILE A 213 -15.94 -4.21 -6.92
C ILE A 213 -16.23 -2.78 -7.38
N GLU A 214 -16.59 -2.59 -8.65
CA GLU A 214 -16.85 -1.28 -9.22
C GLU A 214 -18.02 -0.56 -8.53
N LYS A 215 -19.03 -1.32 -8.06
CA LYS A 215 -20.15 -0.77 -7.28
C LYS A 215 -19.75 -0.31 -5.87
N ARG A 216 -18.72 -0.92 -5.28
CA ARG A 216 -18.31 -0.67 -3.89
C ARG A 216 -17.22 0.37 -3.75
N ILE A 217 -16.51 0.69 -4.82
CA ILE A 217 -15.38 1.62 -4.79
C ILE A 217 -15.74 2.92 -5.49
N PRO A 218 -15.31 4.07 -4.95
CA PRO A 218 -15.34 5.33 -5.67
C PRO A 218 -14.77 5.20 -7.08
N LYS A 219 -15.46 5.78 -8.07
CA LYS A 219 -15.01 5.80 -9.48
C LYS A 219 -13.59 6.36 -9.62
N THR A 220 -13.20 7.28 -8.75
CA THR A 220 -11.86 7.89 -8.72
C THR A 220 -10.75 6.90 -8.40
N CYS A 221 -11.04 5.74 -7.80
CA CYS A 221 -10.07 4.68 -7.55
C CYS A 221 -10.07 3.58 -8.62
N HIS A 222 -11.00 3.60 -9.58
CA HIS A 222 -11.16 2.48 -10.54
C HIS A 222 -9.91 2.24 -11.39
N PHE A 223 -9.07 3.26 -11.56
CA PHE A 223 -7.81 3.16 -12.27
C PHE A 223 -6.85 2.11 -11.66
N LEU A 224 -6.95 1.84 -10.35
CA LEU A 224 -6.14 0.82 -9.64
C LEU A 224 -6.52 -0.61 -10.04
N PHE A 225 -7.65 -0.80 -10.72
CA PHE A 225 -8.12 -2.11 -11.18
C PHE A 225 -8.20 -2.19 -12.71
N ASN A 226 -7.61 -1.22 -13.39
CA ASN A 226 -7.54 -1.20 -14.84
C ASN A 226 -6.14 -1.61 -15.28
N LYS A 227 -6.01 -2.82 -15.85
CA LYS A 227 -4.72 -3.34 -16.33
C LYS A 227 -4.01 -2.37 -17.28
N ALA A 228 -4.72 -1.78 -18.24
CA ALA A 228 -4.10 -0.87 -19.21
C ALA A 228 -3.53 0.39 -18.53
N VAL A 229 -4.18 0.86 -17.47
CA VAL A 229 -3.68 2.00 -16.68
C VAL A 229 -2.48 1.59 -15.81
N LEU A 230 -2.52 0.42 -15.18
CA LEU A 230 -1.38 -0.11 -14.44
C LEU A 230 -0.17 -0.40 -15.35
N ASP A 231 -0.41 -0.96 -16.54
CA ASP A 231 0.62 -1.23 -17.56
C ASP A 231 1.27 0.10 -18.00
N TYR A 232 0.49 1.17 -18.11
CA TYR A 232 1.05 2.51 -18.36
C TYR A 232 1.91 3.03 -17.20
N TYR A 233 1.63 2.62 -15.96
CA TYR A 233 2.42 3.01 -14.79
C TYR A 233 3.64 2.14 -14.53
N THR A 234 3.60 0.88 -14.92
CA THR A 234 4.56 -0.14 -14.53
C THR A 234 4.53 -1.25 -15.56
N THR A 235 4.92 -0.99 -16.80
CA THR A 235 4.91 -1.99 -17.88
C THR A 235 5.51 -3.29 -17.34
N TYR A 236 4.63 -4.26 -17.04
CA TYR A 236 4.96 -5.49 -16.35
C TYR A 236 5.19 -6.60 -17.37
#